data_AF-A0A531JAX3-F1
#
_entry.id   AF-A0A531JAX3-F1
#
_cell.length_a   1.000
_cell.length_b   1.000
_cell.length_c   1.000
_cell.angle_alpha   90.00
_cell.angle_beta   90.00
_cell.angle_gamma   90.00
#
_symmetry.space_group_name_H-M   'P 1'
#
loop_
_entity.id
_entity.type
_entity.pdbx_description
1 polymer ?
#
loop_
_entity_poly.entity_id
_entity_poly.type
_entity_poly.pdbx_seq_one_letter_code
_entity_poly.pdbx_strand_id
1 'polypeptide(L)' 'ARSLGCGVVAEKIEQRVALDILSDMGVAYGQGYLLHRPEPLEAIVARAVGEVDLPARRVG' A
#
# COMPACT_ATOMS: atom_id res chain seq x y z
N ALA A 1 -15.11 2.40 -14.34
CA ALA A 1 -14.27 1.38 -13.66
C ALA A 1 -15.11 0.20 -13.17
N ARG A 2 -16.06 0.40 -12.23
CA ARG A 2 -16.91 -0.69 -11.71
C ARG A 2 -17.72 -1.40 -12.81
N SER A 3 -18.30 -0.65 -13.74
CA SER A 3 -19.03 -1.19 -14.90
C SER A 3 -18.16 -1.91 -15.92
N LEU A 4 -16.83 -1.73 -15.85
CA LEU A 4 -15.85 -2.39 -16.72
C LEU A 4 -15.20 -3.60 -16.02
N GLY A 5 -15.64 -3.95 -14.81
CA GLY A 5 -15.03 -5.03 -14.01
C GLY A 5 -13.65 -4.71 -13.44
N CYS A 6 -13.18 -3.45 -13.55
CA CYS A 6 -11.86 -3.06 -13.06
C CYS A 6 -11.92 -2.60 -11.59
N GLY A 7 -10.94 -3.04 -10.80
CA GLY A 7 -10.67 -2.46 -9.48
C GLY A 7 -10.22 -1.01 -9.57
N VAL A 8 -10.53 -0.21 -8.55
CA VAL A 8 -10.09 1.18 -8.42
C VAL A 8 -9.17 1.28 -7.22
N VAL A 9 -8.04 1.97 -7.42
CA VAL A 9 -7.13 2.39 -6.35
C VAL A 9 -7.20 3.91 -6.25
N ALA A 10 -7.59 4.43 -5.09
CA ALA A 10 -7.52 5.86 -4.83
C ALA A 10 -6.11 6.26 -4.37
N GLU A 11 -5.52 7.28 -5.00
CA GLU A 11 -4.17 7.73 -4.69
C GLU A 11 -4.16 9.06 -3.93
N LYS A 12 -3.02 9.36 -3.29
CA LYS A 12 -2.79 10.62 -2.55
C LYS A 12 -3.75 10.84 -1.38
N ILE A 13 -4.07 9.77 -0.65
CA ILE A 13 -4.86 9.85 0.58
C ILE A 13 -3.96 10.39 1.71
N GLU A 14 -4.10 11.68 2.02
CA GLU A 14 -3.31 12.38 3.04
C GLU A 14 -4.14 12.83 4.24
N GLN A 15 -5.47 12.83 4.12
CA GLN A 15 -6.40 13.31 5.14
C GLN A 15 -7.46 12.27 5.47
N ARG A 16 -7.82 12.17 6.76
CA ARG A 16 -8.81 11.19 7.23
C ARG A 16 -10.17 11.35 6.55
N VAL A 17 -10.62 12.59 6.37
CA VAL A 17 -11.88 12.90 5.67
C VAL A 17 -11.92 12.34 4.24
N ALA A 18 -10.80 12.37 3.52
CA ALA A 18 -10.73 11.83 2.16
C ALA A 18 -10.87 10.29 2.18
N LEU A 19 -10.22 9.63 3.13
CA LEU A 19 -10.34 8.17 3.31
C LEU A 19 -11.78 7.75 3.63
N ASP A 20 -12.43 8.48 4.55
CA ASP A 20 -13.80 8.17 4.97
C ASP A 20 -14.77 8.31 3.77
N ILE A 21 -14.69 9.41 3.01
CA ILE A 21 -15.50 9.61 1.79
C ILE A 21 -15.27 8.50 0.76
N LEU A 22 -14.01 8.14 0.48
CA LEU A 22 -13.68 7.10 -0.50
C LEU A 22 -14.19 5.73 -0.07
N SER A 23 -14.16 5.45 1.24
CA SER A 23 -14.68 4.22 1.82
C SER A 23 -16.21 4.15 1.68
N ASP A 24 -16.91 5.25 1.98
CA ASP A 24 -18.36 5.36 1.82
C ASP A 24 -18.80 5.21 0.35
N MET A 25 -17.98 5.68 -0.60
CA MET A 25 -18.17 5.48 -2.04
C MET A 25 -17.93 4.03 -2.50
N GLY A 26 -17.46 3.15 -1.60
CA GLY A 26 -17.17 1.76 -1.90
C GLY A 26 -15.87 1.53 -2.67
N VAL A 27 -14.92 2.45 -2.56
CA VAL A 27 -13.57 2.25 -3.12
C VAL A 27 -12.82 1.26 -2.23
N ALA A 28 -12.40 0.14 -2.82
CA ALA A 28 -11.85 -0.99 -2.07
C ALA A 28 -10.36 -0.84 -1.72
N TYR A 29 -9.60 -0.05 -2.48
CA TYR A 29 -8.14 0.06 -2.33
C TYR A 29 -7.72 1.53 -2.34
N GLY A 30 -6.68 1.85 -1.58
CA GLY A 30 -6.12 3.19 -1.54
C GLY A 30 -4.65 3.22 -1.16
N GLN A 31 -3.96 4.28 -1.58
CA GLN A 31 -2.60 4.60 -1.19
C GLN A 31 -2.46 6.10 -0.86
N GLY A 32 -1.52 6.41 0.02
CA GLY A 32 -1.21 7.78 0.40
C GLY A 32 -0.56 7.83 1.78
N TYR A 33 0.04 8.97 2.11
CA TYR A 33 0.85 9.14 3.32
C TYR A 33 0.06 8.93 4.62
N LEU A 34 -1.27 9.08 4.59
CA LEU A 34 -2.12 8.73 5.73
C LEU A 34 -2.13 7.22 6.01
N LEU A 35 -2.09 6.39 4.96
CA LEU A 35 -2.17 4.94 5.05
C LEU A 35 -0.80 4.30 5.26
N HIS A 36 0.19 4.76 4.51
CA HIS A 36 1.57 4.28 4.61
C HIS A 36 2.53 5.26 3.92
N ARG A 37 3.77 5.36 4.40
CA ARG A 37 4.83 6.15 3.75
C ARG A 37 5.75 5.25 2.93
N PRO A 38 6.28 5.70 1.79
CA PRO A 38 7.30 4.94 1.08
C PRO A 38 8.45 4.56 2.03
N GLU A 39 8.89 3.32 1.94
CA GLU A 39 9.98 2.76 2.73
C GLU A 39 10.89 1.93 1.80
N PRO A 40 12.13 1.61 2.23
CA PRO A 40 13.02 0.75 1.45
C PRO A 40 12.42 -0.64 1.20
N LEU A 41 12.76 -1.24 0.05
CA LEU A 41 12.26 -2.55 -0.34
C LEU A 41 12.58 -3.63 0.73
N GLU A 42 13.77 -3.58 1.30
CA GLU A 42 14.23 -4.52 2.31
C GLU A 42 13.32 -4.52 3.55
N ALA A 43 12.83 -3.34 3.95
CA ALA A 43 11.91 -3.20 5.09
C ALA A 43 10.53 -3.80 4.78
N ILE A 44 10.04 -3.61 3.55
CA ILE A 44 8.79 -4.23 3.06
C ILE A 44 8.94 -5.75 3.10
N VAL A 45 10.02 -6.28 2.53
CA VAL A 45 10.27 -7.72 2.43
C VAL A 45 10.37 -8.33 3.82
N ALA A 46 11.19 -7.76 4.71
CA ALA A 46 11.37 -8.27 6.07
C ALA A 46 10.04 -8.38 6.85
N ARG A 47 9.13 -7.41 6.67
CA ARG A 47 7.79 -7.46 7.29
C ARG A 47 6.86 -8.47 6.61
N ALA A 48 6.88 -8.53 5.29
CA ALA A 48 5.94 -9.35 4.52
C ALA A 48 6.21 -10.85 4.64
N VAL A 49 7.47 -11.25 4.80
CA VAL A 49 7.87 -12.66 4.90
C VAL A 49 7.87 -13.19 6.34
N GLY A 50 7.61 -12.35 7.35
CA GLY A 50 7.98 -12.63 8.75
C GLY A 50 9.50 -12.61 8.92
N GLU A 51 10.05 -12.63 10.15
CA GLU A 51 11.51 -12.76 10.35
C GLU A 51 12.04 -14.03 9.65
N VAL A 52 12.46 -13.90 8.40
CA VAL A 52 13.20 -14.91 7.67
C VAL A 52 14.58 -14.35 7.48
N ASP A 53 15.56 -15.03 8.07
CA ASP A 53 16.98 -14.78 7.92
C ASP A 53 17.34 -14.82 6.43
N LEU A 54 17.35 -13.66 5.79
CA LEU A 54 17.72 -13.53 4.39
C LEU A 54 19.24 -13.65 4.29
N PRO A 55 19.79 -14.59 3.48
CA PRO A 55 21.22 -14.75 3.37
C PRO A 55 21.86 -13.46 2.85
N ALA A 56 22.88 -12.98 3.56
CA ALA A 56 23.59 -11.76 3.23
C ALA A 56 24.02 -11.75 1.75
N ARG A 57 23.63 -10.69 1.05
CA ARG A 57 23.90 -10.48 -0.37
C ARG A 57 25.41 -10.53 -0.61
N ARG A 58 25.89 -11.49 -1.42
CA ARG A 58 27.29 -11.47 -1.87
C ARG A 58 27.48 -10.25 -2.77
N VAL A 59 28.23 -9.28 -2.26
CA VAL A 59 28.78 -8.19 -3.07
C VAL A 59 29.84 -8.81 -3.97
N GLY A 60 29.63 -8.75 -5.28
CA GLY A 60 30.62 -9.03 -6.30
C GLY A 60 31.34 -7.76 -6.73
#